data_AF-A0AAN6KGM6-F1
#
_entry.id   AF-A0AAN6KGM6-F1
#
_cell.length_a   1.000
_cell.length_b   1.000
_cell.length_c   1.000
_cell.angle_alpha   90.00
_cell.angle_beta   90.00
_cell.angle_gamma   90.00
#
_symmetry.space_group_name_H-M   'P 1'
#
loop_
_entity.id
_entity.type
_entity.pdbx_description
1 polymer ?
#
loop_
_entity_poly.entity_id
_entity_poly.type
_entity_poly.pdbx_seq_one_letter_code
_entity_poly.pdbx_strand_id
1 'polypeptide(L)'
;MSNLPSEPEFEQAYKAREHLSQRTEPFHRACVDAENSSLFEKHPEYKKALQVAAIPERVIQFRVTWEDDKGQVQVNRGFRVQYNSALGPYKGGLRFHPSVNLSILKFLGFEQCFKNALTGCTYLQ
;
A
#
# COMPACT_ATOMS: atom_id res chain seq x y z
N MET A 1 -9.51 -24.06 0.09
CA MET A 1 -8.09 -24.40 0.30
C MET A 1 -7.44 -24.35 -1.08
N SER A 2 -6.71 -23.28 -1.39
CA SER A 2 -6.05 -23.11 -2.69
C SER A 2 -4.75 -23.89 -2.71
N ASN A 3 -4.66 -24.87 -3.62
CA ASN A 3 -3.46 -25.68 -3.90
C ASN A 3 -2.40 -24.82 -4.62
N LEU A 4 -1.81 -23.86 -3.92
CA LEU A 4 -0.58 -23.22 -4.35
C LEU A 4 0.60 -24.06 -3.81
N PRO A 5 1.64 -24.33 -4.62
CA PRO A 5 2.82 -25.01 -4.13
C PRO A 5 3.41 -24.23 -2.96
N SER A 6 3.68 -24.92 -1.84
CA SER A 6 4.33 -24.32 -0.68
C SER A 6 5.76 -23.98 -1.06
N GLU A 7 6.02 -22.69 -1.25
CA GLU A 7 7.35 -22.14 -1.45
C GLU A 7 7.85 -21.61 -0.09
N PRO A 8 8.67 -22.38 0.65
CA PRO A 8 9.09 -22.00 2.00
C PRO A 8 9.92 -20.70 2.00
N GLU A 9 10.64 -20.40 0.92
CA GLU A 9 11.36 -19.14 0.75
C GLU A 9 10.41 -17.95 0.51
N PHE A 10 9.30 -18.15 -0.21
CA PHE A 10 8.28 -17.13 -0.43
C PHE A 10 7.48 -16.86 0.87
N GLU A 11 7.13 -17.90 1.62
CA GLU A 11 6.50 -17.76 2.94
C GLU A 11 7.44 -17.11 3.96
N GLN A 12 8.73 -17.45 3.94
CA GLN A 12 9.74 -16.78 4.76
C GLN A 12 9.93 -15.33 4.34
N ALA A 13 9.92 -15.00 3.05
CA ALA A 13 9.96 -13.62 2.57
C ALA A 13 8.70 -12.84 2.95
N TYR A 14 7.53 -13.50 2.94
CA TYR A 14 6.24 -12.93 3.34
C TYR A 14 6.19 -12.67 4.85
N LYS A 15 6.58 -13.65 5.67
CA LYS A 15 6.72 -13.52 7.13
C LYS A 15 7.83 -12.54 7.51
N ALA A 16 8.95 -12.52 6.79
CA ALA A 16 10.01 -11.53 6.96
C ALA A 16 9.50 -10.13 6.59
N ARG A 17 8.61 -10.00 5.59
CA ARG A 17 7.89 -8.75 5.29
C ARG A 17 6.97 -8.32 6.41
N GLU A 18 6.24 -9.24 7.03
CA GLU A 18 5.42 -8.96 8.22
C GLU A 18 6.31 -8.50 9.40
N HIS A 19 7.42 -9.18 9.65
CA HIS A 19 8.37 -8.82 10.71
C HIS A 19 9.13 -7.51 10.44
N LEU A 20 9.46 -7.21 9.17
CA LEU A 20 9.99 -5.90 8.76
C LEU A 20 8.92 -4.80 8.86
N SER A 21 7.66 -5.12 8.60
CA SER A 21 6.52 -4.20 8.75
C SER A 21 6.15 -3.93 10.21
N GLN A 22 6.48 -4.84 11.13
CA GLN A 22 6.25 -4.68 12.57
C GLN A 22 7.20 -3.66 13.23
N ARG A 23 8.28 -3.26 12.56
CA ARG A 23 9.26 -2.32 13.12
C ARG A 23 9.04 -0.92 12.57
N THR A 24 8.12 -0.20 13.22
CA THR A 24 8.05 1.28 13.20
C THR A 24 7.76 1.92 11.84
N GLU A 25 6.78 1.40 11.11
CA GLU A 25 6.38 1.98 9.82
C GLU A 25 5.04 2.73 9.93
N PRO A 26 4.90 3.95 9.36
CA PRO A 26 3.69 4.77 9.45
C PRO A 26 2.41 4.02 9.05
N PHE A 27 2.53 3.11 8.09
CA PHE A 27 1.43 2.28 7.61
C PHE A 27 0.89 1.32 8.68
N HIS A 28 1.78 0.64 9.42
CA HIS A 28 1.37 -0.31 10.45
C HIS A 28 0.63 0.39 11.60
N ARG A 29 1.15 1.55 12.03
CA ARG A 29 0.50 2.38 13.04
C ARG A 29 -0.92 2.78 12.62
N ALA A 30 -1.10 3.22 11.38
CA ALA A 30 -2.41 3.61 10.85
C ALA A 30 -3.42 2.45 10.84
N CYS A 31 -2.98 1.22 10.55
CA CYS A 31 -3.85 0.04 10.59
C CYS A 31 -4.29 -0.29 12.03
N VAL A 32 -3.34 -0.26 12.97
CA VAL A 32 -3.63 -0.51 14.39
C VAL A 32 -4.57 0.56 14.98
N ASP A 33 -4.34 1.82 14.65
CA ASP A 33 -5.20 2.92 15.10
C ASP A 33 -6.62 2.77 14.54
N ALA A 34 -6.76 2.32 13.28
CA ALA A 34 -8.07 2.01 12.71
C ALA A 34 -8.74 0.87 13.48
N GLU A 35 -8.06 -0.27 13.67
CA GLU A 35 -8.57 -1.47 14.36
C GLU A 35 -9.05 -1.20 15.79
N ASN A 36 -8.41 -0.27 16.51
CA ASN A 36 -8.77 0.10 17.88
C ASN A 36 -9.95 1.08 17.98
N SER A 37 -10.58 1.46 16.86
CA SER A 37 -11.72 2.37 16.87
C SER A 37 -13.02 1.68 17.34
N SER A 38 -13.89 2.45 18.00
CA SER A 38 -15.21 1.98 18.48
C SER A 38 -16.19 1.58 17.38
N LEU A 39 -15.82 1.78 16.10
CA LEU A 39 -16.58 1.33 14.94
C LEU A 39 -16.77 -0.19 14.94
N PHE A 40 -15.72 -0.92 15.28
CA PHE A 40 -15.72 -2.38 15.19
C PHE A 40 -16.41 -3.09 16.36
N GLU A 41 -16.70 -2.35 17.44
CA GLU A 41 -17.56 -2.84 18.52
C GLU A 41 -19.04 -2.82 18.11
N LYS A 42 -19.45 -1.80 17.33
CA LYS A 42 -20.82 -1.65 16.85
C LYS A 42 -21.10 -2.47 15.59
N HIS A 43 -20.10 -2.62 14.72
CA HIS A 43 -20.19 -3.31 13.44
C HIS A 43 -19.01 -4.28 13.24
N PRO A 44 -19.05 -5.45 13.90
CA PRO A 44 -17.95 -6.44 13.83
C PRO A 44 -17.71 -6.99 12.42
N GLU A 45 -18.71 -6.95 11.54
CA GLU A 45 -18.61 -7.34 10.13
C GLU A 45 -17.54 -6.55 9.36
N TYR A 46 -17.32 -5.29 9.72
CA TYR A 46 -16.31 -4.46 9.06
C TYR A 46 -14.88 -4.86 9.39
N LYS A 47 -14.63 -5.66 10.43
CA LYS A 47 -13.26 -6.17 10.71
C LYS A 47 -12.73 -6.98 9.53
N LYS A 48 -13.60 -7.79 8.89
CA LYS A 48 -13.24 -8.56 7.70
C LYS A 48 -12.93 -7.65 6.51
N ALA A 49 -13.72 -6.58 6.33
CA ALA A 49 -13.49 -5.60 5.29
C ALA A 49 -12.18 -4.85 5.50
N LEU A 50 -11.84 -4.49 6.74
CA LEU A 50 -10.57 -3.82 7.06
C LEU A 50 -9.36 -4.72 6.75
N GLN A 51 -9.43 -6.01 7.07
CA GLN A 51 -8.36 -6.96 6.74
C GLN A 51 -8.07 -7.03 5.24
N VAL A 52 -9.12 -6.98 4.40
CA VAL A 52 -8.98 -6.91 2.95
C VAL A 52 -8.46 -5.53 2.51
N ALA A 53 -9.00 -4.45 3.08
CA ALA A 53 -8.60 -3.09 2.75
C ALA A 53 -7.17 -2.75 3.22
N ALA A 54 -6.61 -3.43 4.21
CA ALA A 54 -5.23 -3.24 4.65
C ALA A 54 -4.21 -3.76 3.64
N ILE A 55 -4.61 -4.56 2.66
CA ILE A 55 -3.69 -5.09 1.64
C ILE A 55 -3.95 -4.35 0.32
N PRO A 56 -2.95 -3.69 -0.27
CA PRO A 56 -3.13 -3.05 -1.58
C PRO A 56 -3.40 -4.09 -2.66
N GLU A 57 -4.34 -3.81 -3.55
CA GLU A 57 -4.71 -4.67 -4.68
C GLU A 57 -3.52 -4.98 -5.60
N ARG A 58 -2.66 -3.99 -5.86
CA ARG A 58 -1.44 -4.18 -6.65
C ARG A 58 -0.33 -3.23 -6.24
N VAL A 59 0.89 -3.77 -6.19
CA VAL A 59 2.12 -2.99 -6.01
C VAL A 59 3.05 -3.28 -7.17
N ILE A 60 3.41 -2.26 -7.93
CA ILE A 60 4.37 -2.35 -9.02
C ILE A 60 5.66 -1.66 -8.58
N GLN A 61 6.77 -2.38 -8.64
CA GLN A 61 8.10 -1.85 -8.39
C GLN A 61 8.93 -2.02 -9.66
N PHE A 62 9.56 -0.94 -10.12
CA PHE A 62 10.31 -0.93 -11.36
C PHE A 62 11.59 -0.11 -11.24
N ARG A 63 12.55 -0.40 -12.11
CA ARG A 63 13.82 0.33 -12.21
C ARG A 63 13.66 1.46 -13.22
N VAL A 64 14.17 2.64 -12.88
CA VAL A 64 14.23 3.82 -13.75
C VAL A 64 15.70 4.15 -13.95
N THR A 65 16.19 4.00 -15.18
CA THR A 65 17.55 4.33 -15.58
C THR A 65 17.52 5.57 -16.46
N TRP A 66 18.40 6.52 -16.20
CA TRP A 66 18.51 7.77 -16.96
C TRP A 66 19.95 8.24 -16.98
N GLU A 67 20.29 9.14 -17.90
CA GLU A 67 21.61 9.73 -18.04
C GLU A 67 21.56 11.20 -17.61
N ASP A 68 22.51 11.64 -16.82
CA ASP A 68 22.60 13.03 -16.38
C ASP A 68 23.35 13.92 -17.40
N ASP A 69 23.34 15.23 -17.19
CA ASP A 69 23.98 16.21 -18.08
C ASP A 69 25.51 16.03 -18.20
N LYS A 70 26.12 15.19 -17.35
CA LYS A 70 27.55 14.85 -17.37
C LYS A 70 27.83 13.51 -18.07
N GLY A 71 26.80 12.87 -18.64
CA GLY A 71 26.89 11.57 -19.28
C GLY A 71 27.00 10.39 -18.30
N GLN A 72 26.67 10.57 -17.02
CA GLN A 72 26.70 9.49 -16.04
C GLN A 72 25.35 8.80 -15.94
N VAL A 73 25.36 7.46 -15.90
CA VAL A 73 24.15 6.65 -15.75
C VAL A 73 23.70 6.65 -14.30
N GLN A 74 22.46 7.09 -14.08
CA GLN A 74 21.79 7.10 -12.79
C GLN A 74 20.71 6.02 -12.75
N VAL A 75 20.56 5.38 -11.58
CA VAL A 75 19.59 4.29 -11.37
C VAL A 75 18.72 4.62 -10.16
N ASN A 76 17.43 4.78 -10.38
CA ASN A 76 16.44 5.00 -9.34
C ASN A 76 15.39 3.89 -9.32
N ARG A 77 14.73 3.75 -8.18
CA ARG A 77 13.63 2.80 -7.99
C ARG A 77 12.30 3.55 -8.01
N GLY A 78 11.45 3.17 -8.95
CA GLY A 78 10.07 3.64 -9.05
C GLY A 78 9.10 2.67 -8.37
N PHE A 79 8.01 3.23 -7.86
CA PHE A 79 6.95 2.48 -7.20
C PHE A 79 5.58 3.00 -7.64
N ARG A 80 4.63 2.10 -7.90
CA ARG A 80 3.22 2.42 -8.09
C ARG A 80 2.38 1.51 -7.22
N VAL A 81 1.73 2.09 -6.22
CA VAL A 81 0.80 1.37 -5.32
C VAL A 81 -0.62 1.67 -5.79
N GLN A 82 -1.30 0.64 -6.27
CA GLN A 82 -2.71 0.64 -6.62
C GLN A 82 -3.46 0.01 -5.45
N TYR A 83 -4.02 0.87 -4.61
CA TYR A 83 -4.42 0.45 -3.26
C TYR A 83 -5.81 -0.19 -3.25
N ASN A 84 -6.84 0.53 -3.66
CA ASN A 84 -8.21 0.00 -3.74
C ASN A 84 -8.97 0.66 -4.92
N SER A 85 -9.74 -0.13 -5.67
CA SER A 85 -10.53 0.29 -6.82
C SER A 85 -12.04 0.18 -6.62
N ALA A 86 -12.51 -0.09 -5.40
CA ALA A 86 -13.94 -0.32 -5.11
C ALA A 86 -14.85 0.87 -5.46
N LEU A 87 -14.31 2.10 -5.44
CA LEU A 87 -15.02 3.34 -5.77
C LEU A 87 -14.64 3.93 -7.13
N GLY A 88 -13.91 3.18 -7.98
CA GLY A 88 -13.49 3.62 -9.30
C GLY A 88 -11.97 3.53 -9.56
N PRO A 89 -11.47 4.15 -10.63
CA PRO A 89 -10.07 4.05 -11.04
C PRO A 89 -9.07 4.53 -9.97
N TYR A 90 -7.89 3.90 -9.92
CA TYR A 90 -6.86 4.23 -8.92
C TYR A 90 -6.43 5.70 -8.99
N LYS A 91 -6.65 6.44 -7.90
CA LYS A 91 -6.26 7.85 -7.78
C LYS A 91 -5.11 8.01 -6.79
N GLY A 92 -4.01 8.58 -7.26
CA GLY A 92 -2.83 8.87 -6.46
C GLY A 92 -1.75 9.56 -7.28
N GLY A 93 -1.18 10.64 -6.74
CA GLY A 93 -0.13 11.42 -7.39
C GLY A 93 1.22 10.68 -7.45
N LEU A 94 2.17 11.24 -8.21
CA LEU A 94 3.56 10.82 -8.22
C LEU A 94 4.36 11.68 -7.25
N ARG A 95 5.28 11.06 -6.50
CA ARG A 95 6.17 11.77 -5.59
C ARG A 95 7.61 11.42 -5.90
N PHE A 96 8.40 12.43 -6.26
CA PHE A 96 9.84 12.33 -6.46
C PHE A 96 10.52 12.96 -5.26
N HIS A 97 10.98 12.13 -4.33
CA HIS A 97 11.72 12.60 -3.17
C HIS A 97 12.64 11.47 -2.66
N PRO A 98 13.88 11.75 -2.23
CA PRO A 98 14.83 10.72 -1.80
C PRO A 98 14.36 9.90 -0.59
N SER A 99 13.44 10.43 0.22
CA SER A 99 12.84 9.68 1.34
C SER A 99 11.71 8.72 0.93
N VAL A 100 11.34 8.66 -0.35
CA VAL A 100 10.24 7.81 -0.80
C VAL A 100 10.63 6.34 -0.67
N ASN A 101 9.88 5.63 0.17
CA ASN A 101 9.98 4.20 0.33
C ASN A 101 8.60 3.54 0.13
N LEU A 102 8.57 2.22 -0.03
CA LEU A 102 7.33 1.48 -0.27
C LEU A 102 6.33 1.63 0.89
N SER A 103 6.82 1.73 2.13
CA SER A 103 5.98 1.86 3.31
C SER A 103 5.20 3.18 3.33
N ILE A 104 5.89 4.29 3.07
CA ILE A 104 5.31 5.62 2.97
C ILE A 104 4.26 5.66 1.85
N LEU A 105 4.52 5.02 0.71
CA LEU A 105 3.56 4.98 -0.40
C LEU A 105 2.32 4.13 -0.08
N LYS A 106 2.46 3.05 0.68
CA LYS A 106 1.31 2.28 1.18
C LYS A 106 0.49 3.07 2.19
N PHE A 107 1.16 3.75 3.12
CA PHE A 107 0.51 4.66 4.07
C PHE A 107 -0.30 5.74 3.36
N LEU A 108 0.33 6.46 2.42
CA LEU A 108 -0.35 7.49 1.64
C LEU A 108 -1.51 6.91 0.81
N GLY A 109 -1.34 5.72 0.22
CA GLY A 109 -2.39 5.04 -0.54
C GLY A 109 -3.60 4.67 0.32
N PHE A 110 -3.35 4.13 1.52
CA PHE A 110 -4.38 3.77 2.50
C PHE A 110 -5.20 4.98 2.94
N GLU A 111 -4.53 6.06 3.38
CA GLU A 111 -5.24 7.29 3.75
C GLU A 111 -6.03 7.89 2.58
N GLN A 112 -5.47 7.82 1.36
CA GLN A 112 -6.10 8.36 0.17
C GLN A 112 -7.40 7.62 -0.18
N CYS A 113 -7.52 6.31 0.10
CA CYS A 113 -8.75 5.55 -0.10
C CYS A 113 -9.90 6.10 0.75
N PHE A 114 -9.67 6.32 2.05
CA PHE A 114 -10.68 6.90 2.94
C PHE A 114 -10.97 8.36 2.61
N LYS A 115 -9.95 9.15 2.29
CA LYS A 115 -10.13 10.54 1.86
C LYS A 115 -11.02 10.62 0.60
N ASN A 116 -10.77 9.77 -0.39
CA ASN A 116 -11.59 9.72 -1.60
C ASN A 116 -13.03 9.27 -1.30
N ALA A 117 -13.21 8.27 -0.43
CA ALA A 117 -14.53 7.82 -0.01
C ALA A 117 -15.33 8.94 0.67
N LEU A 118 -14.70 9.73 1.54
CA LEU A 118 -15.34 10.86 2.24
C LEU A 118 -15.73 12.00 1.29
N THR A 119 -14.99 12.20 0.19
CA THR A 119 -15.35 13.22 -0.79
C THR A 119 -16.57 12.87 -1.65
N GLY A 120 -17.08 11.62 -1.59
CA GLY A 120 -18.24 11.18 -2.37
C GLY A 120 -18.07 11.20 -3.90
N CYS A 121 -16.96 11.74 -4.41
CA CYS A 121 -16.64 11.77 -5.83
C CYS A 121 -16.13 10.39 -6.28
N THR A 122 -17.06 9.50 -6.64
CA THR A 122 -16.84 8.50 -7.67
C THR A 122 -16.46 9.24 -8.95
N TYR A 123 -15.17 9.23 -9.32
CA TYR A 123 -14.73 9.78 -10.61
C TYR A 123 -15.09 8.80 -11.72
N LEU A 124 -16.40 8.72 -11.99
CA LEU A 124 -17.04 8.24 -13.20
C LEU A 124 -18.27 9.12 -13.43
N GLN A 125 -18.04 10.28 -14.02
CA GLN A 125 -18.85 10.87 -15.07
C GLN A 125 -17.92 11.67 -15.99
#